data_AF-A0A2R7UPW2-F1
#
_entry.id   AF-A0A2R7UPW2-F1
#
_cell.length_a   1.000
_cell.length_b   1.000
_cell.length_c   1.000
_cell.angle_alpha   90.00
_cell.angle_beta   90.00
_cell.angle_gamma   90.00
#
_symmetry.space_group_name_H-M   'P 1'
#
loop_
_entity.id
_entity.type
_entity.pdbx_description
1 polymer ?
#
loop_
_entity_poly.entity_id
_entity_poly.type
_entity_poly.pdbx_seq_one_letter_code
_entity_poly.pdbx_strand_id
1 'polypeptide(L)'
;RLAAQEGVRIYTIGIGANPEASGTPGLLGLNPSLDLDEASLKEIADITHGTYFRAHDGAELDAIGDTLDQLEPVAQQPTQARTAKALYAWPLALALLLSVLLVLAVQWPDNLLHRMLRKPRFLQPHPEWRQRLKRLRLRRRR
;
A
#
# COMPACT_ATOMS: atom_id res chain seq x y z
N ARG A 1 -27.88 -23.04 -17.66
CA ARG A 1 -28.08 -24.51 -17.46
C ARG A 1 -26.78 -25.33 -17.52
N LEU A 2 -25.70 -24.82 -18.14
CA LEU A 2 -24.40 -25.51 -18.15
C LEU A 2 -23.88 -25.86 -16.75
N ALA A 3 -23.96 -24.93 -15.79
CA ALA A 3 -23.53 -25.19 -14.40
C ALA A 3 -24.25 -26.39 -13.75
N ALA A 4 -25.56 -26.53 -13.95
CA ALA A 4 -26.32 -27.67 -13.43
C ALA A 4 -25.92 -29.00 -14.08
N GLN A 5 -25.56 -28.99 -15.37
CA GLN A 5 -25.11 -30.18 -16.10
C GLN A 5 -23.74 -30.65 -15.62
N GLU A 6 -22.88 -29.72 -15.21
CA GLU A 6 -21.55 -29.98 -14.64
C GLU A 6 -21.60 -30.30 -13.13
N GLY A 7 -22.79 -30.40 -12.53
CA GLY A 7 -22.97 -30.69 -11.11
C GLY A 7 -22.55 -29.53 -10.18
N VAL A 8 -22.45 -28.31 -10.70
CA VAL A 8 -22.11 -27.11 -9.93
C VAL A 8 -23.37 -26.49 -9.33
N ARG A 9 -23.39 -26.34 -8.01
CA ARG A 9 -24.45 -25.65 -7.26
C ARG A 9 -24.20 -24.15 -7.23
N ILE A 10 -25.21 -23.34 -7.53
CA ILE A 10 -25.10 -21.87 -7.48
C ILE A 10 -26.06 -21.32 -6.44
N TYR A 11 -25.51 -20.63 -5.45
CA TYR A 11 -26.27 -19.86 -4.48
C TYR A 11 -26.30 -18.40 -4.92
N THR A 12 -27.51 -17.83 -5.04
CA THR A 12 -27.71 -16.45 -5.46
C THR A 12 -28.04 -15.59 -4.25
N ILE A 13 -27.39 -14.43 -4.11
CA ILE A 13 -27.61 -13.50 -3.01
C ILE A 13 -28.09 -12.17 -3.59
N GLY A 14 -29.35 -11.82 -3.32
CA GLY A 14 -29.93 -10.53 -3.63
C GLY A 14 -29.59 -9.51 -2.54
N ILE A 15 -28.83 -8.47 -2.88
CA ILE A 15 -28.47 -7.40 -1.94
C ILE A 15 -29.38 -6.21 -2.21
N GLY A 16 -30.18 -5.81 -1.23
CA GLY A 16 -31.10 -4.67 -1.40
C GLY A 16 -31.68 -4.20 -0.07
N ALA A 17 -31.65 -2.89 0.16
CA ALA A 17 -32.24 -2.28 1.34
C ALA A 17 -33.79 -2.37 1.27
N ASN A 18 -34.41 -2.63 2.42
CA ASN A 18 -35.87 -2.67 2.53
C ASN A 18 -36.42 -1.24 2.38
N PRO A 19 -37.36 -0.96 1.43
CA PRO A 19 -37.94 0.37 1.26
C PRO A 19 -38.70 0.85 2.51
N GLU A 20 -39.20 -0.09 3.33
CA GLU A 20 -39.95 0.18 4.57
C GLU A 20 -39.03 0.45 5.78
N ALA A 21 -37.79 -0.07 5.78
CA ALA A 21 -36.88 0.05 6.93
C ALA A 21 -35.99 1.30 6.86
N SER A 22 -35.72 1.81 5.65
CA SER A 22 -35.08 3.11 5.45
C SER A 22 -36.14 4.20 5.40
N GLY A 23 -36.70 4.57 6.56
CA GLY A 23 -37.63 5.70 6.71
C GLY A 23 -37.08 7.07 6.26
N THR A 24 -35.82 7.11 5.84
CA THR A 24 -35.28 8.15 4.96
C THR A 24 -35.18 7.58 3.55
N PRO A 25 -36.02 8.01 2.59
CA PRO A 25 -35.67 7.83 1.19
C PRO A 25 -34.25 8.39 1.06
N GLY A 26 -33.31 7.57 0.54
CA GLY A 26 -31.96 8.06 0.28
C GLY A 26 -32.07 9.42 -0.40
N LEU A 27 -31.20 10.37 -0.06
CA LEU A 27 -31.23 11.80 -0.47
C LEU A 27 -31.48 12.05 -1.98
N LEU A 28 -31.49 11.00 -2.81
CA LEU A 28 -31.67 10.97 -4.25
C LEU A 28 -32.88 10.12 -4.73
N GLY A 29 -33.72 9.55 -3.86
CA GLY A 29 -34.87 8.71 -4.24
C GLY A 29 -34.51 7.41 -4.96
N LEU A 30 -33.24 7.00 -4.91
CA LEU A 30 -32.73 5.82 -5.59
C LEU A 30 -32.96 4.60 -4.69
N ASN A 31 -33.94 3.77 -5.05
CA ASN A 31 -34.14 2.45 -4.46
C ASN A 31 -33.23 1.44 -5.20
N PRO A 32 -32.08 1.02 -4.62
CA PRO A 32 -31.22 0.03 -5.26
C PRO A 32 -31.90 -1.33 -5.45
N SER A 33 -32.96 -1.59 -4.67
CA SER A 33 -33.78 -2.81 -4.75
C SER A 33 -34.78 -2.81 -5.91
N LEU A 34 -35.00 -1.68 -6.61
CA LEU A 34 -36.03 -1.58 -7.66
C LEU A 34 -35.62 -2.26 -8.98
N ASP A 35 -34.31 -2.39 -9.22
CA ASP A 35 -33.73 -2.98 -10.44
C ASP A 35 -33.23 -4.43 -10.22
N LEU A 36 -33.49 -5.00 -9.04
CA LEU A 36 -33.07 -6.36 -8.70
C LEU A 36 -34.08 -7.38 -9.23
N ASP A 37 -33.71 -8.13 -10.27
CA ASP A 37 -34.53 -9.23 -10.81
C ASP A 37 -34.40 -10.50 -9.94
N GLU A 38 -35.13 -10.49 -8.83
CA GLU A 38 -35.19 -11.62 -7.90
C GLU A 38 -35.76 -12.89 -8.54
N ALA A 39 -36.62 -12.76 -9.56
CA ALA A 39 -37.22 -13.91 -10.23
C ALA A 39 -36.16 -14.70 -11.00
N SER A 40 -35.32 -14.02 -11.77
CA SER A 40 -34.20 -14.63 -12.48
C SER A 40 -33.17 -15.24 -11.52
N LEU A 41 -32.84 -14.56 -10.41
CA LEU A 41 -31.91 -15.08 -9.42
C LEU A 41 -32.41 -16.36 -8.74
N LYS A 42 -33.71 -16.43 -8.47
CA LYS A 42 -34.35 -17.63 -7.92
C LYS A 42 -34.36 -18.77 -8.93
N GLU A 43 -34.65 -18.48 -10.20
CA GLU A 43 -34.62 -19.48 -11.25
C GLU A 43 -33.22 -20.11 -11.40
N ILE A 44 -32.16 -19.30 -11.33
CA ILE A 44 -30.77 -19.79 -11.40
C ILE A 44 -30.45 -20.72 -10.22
N ALA A 45 -30.83 -20.34 -9.00
CA ALA A 45 -30.62 -21.17 -7.81
C ALA A 45 -31.40 -22.50 -7.92
N ASP A 46 -32.66 -22.45 -8.32
CA ASP A 46 -33.52 -23.63 -8.47
C ASP A 46 -32.97 -24.60 -9.53
N ILE A 47 -32.51 -24.07 -10.68
CA ILE A 47 -31.93 -24.86 -11.77
C ILE A 47 -30.66 -25.59 -11.32
N THR A 48 -29.89 -25.00 -10.40
CA THR A 48 -28.58 -25.54 -9.97
C THR A 48 -28.65 -26.27 -8.62
N HIS A 49 -29.86 -26.49 -8.09
CA HIS A 49 -30.07 -27.06 -6.75
C HIS A 49 -29.39 -26.28 -5.62
N GLY A 50 -29.20 -24.97 -5.82
CA GLY A 50 -28.77 -24.04 -4.77
C GLY A 50 -29.96 -23.43 -4.03
N THR A 51 -29.72 -22.31 -3.35
CA THR A 51 -30.75 -21.56 -2.63
C THR A 51 -30.55 -20.06 -2.87
N TYR A 52 -31.66 -19.34 -3.02
CA TYR A 52 -31.68 -17.89 -3.08
C TYR A 52 -31.75 -17.30 -1.67
N PHE A 53 -30.86 -16.35 -1.38
CA PHE A 53 -30.86 -15.59 -0.15
C PHE A 53 -31.05 -14.10 -0.43
N ARG A 54 -31.73 -13.40 0.48
CA ARG A 54 -31.91 -11.96 0.42
C ARG A 54 -31.23 -11.33 1.64
N ALA A 55 -30.27 -10.44 1.40
CA ALA A 55 -29.55 -9.72 2.44
C ALA A 55 -29.95 -8.24 2.39
N HIS A 56 -30.55 -7.75 3.47
CA HIS A 56 -30.97 -6.36 3.63
C HIS A 56 -29.89 -5.48 4.24
N ASP A 57 -28.99 -6.09 5.01
CA ASP A 57 -27.85 -5.44 5.66
C ASP A 57 -26.62 -6.35 5.68
N GLY A 58 -25.50 -5.80 6.18
CA GLY A 58 -24.24 -6.55 6.27
C GLY A 58 -24.28 -7.69 7.29
N ALA A 59 -25.11 -7.59 8.34
CA ALA A 59 -25.19 -8.64 9.36
C ALA A 59 -25.94 -9.87 8.84
N GLU A 60 -26.99 -9.67 8.04
CA GLU A 60 -27.67 -10.75 7.33
C GLU A 60 -26.75 -11.40 6.29
N LEU A 61 -25.92 -10.62 5.60
CA LEU A 61 -24.94 -11.15 4.65
C LEU A 61 -23.93 -12.08 5.35
N ASP A 62 -23.41 -11.67 6.52
CA ASP A 62 -22.50 -12.47 7.33
C ASP A 62 -23.19 -13.77 7.80
N ALA A 63 -24.45 -13.69 8.26
CA ALA A 63 -25.23 -14.85 8.68
C ALA A 63 -25.50 -15.85 7.52
N ILE A 64 -25.73 -15.35 6.30
CA ILE A 64 -25.85 -16.19 5.10
C ILE A 64 -24.52 -16.91 4.82
N GLY A 65 -23.39 -16.22 4.96
CA GLY A 65 -22.05 -16.81 4.86
C GLY A 65 -21.86 -17.96 5.87
N ASP A 66 -22.16 -17.72 7.14
CA ASP A 66 -22.07 -18.71 8.21
C ASP A 66 -22.96 -19.94 7.96
N THR A 67 -24.14 -19.72 7.37
CA THR A 67 -25.08 -20.79 7.03
C THR A 67 -24.55 -21.63 5.86
N LEU A 68 -23.96 -20.97 4.86
CA LEU A 68 -23.37 -21.63 3.70
C LEU A 68 -22.16 -22.48 4.11
N ASP A 69 -21.30 -21.97 4.99
CA ASP A 69 -20.13 -22.69 5.52
C ASP A 69 -20.53 -23.96 6.30
N GLN A 70 -21.69 -23.96 6.96
CA GLN A 70 -22.23 -25.14 7.64
C GLN A 70 -22.79 -26.19 6.67
N LEU A 71 -23.48 -25.75 5.61
CA LEU A 71 -24.13 -26.62 4.63
C LEU A 71 -23.12 -27.25 3.66
N GLU A 72 -22.13 -26.47 3.24
CA GLU A 72 -21.03 -26.92 2.39
C GLU A 72 -19.70 -26.57 3.06
N PRO A 73 -19.24 -27.38 4.04
CA PRO A 73 -17.94 -27.16 4.65
C PRO A 73 -16.86 -27.32 3.59
N VAL A 74 -16.41 -26.20 3.05
CA VAL A 74 -15.42 -26.20 1.98
C VAL A 74 -14.06 -26.46 2.61
N ALA A 75 -13.38 -27.53 2.22
CA ALA A 75 -11.96 -27.73 2.51
C ALA A 75 -11.08 -26.77 1.67
N GLN A 76 -11.57 -25.57 1.39
CA GLN A 76 -10.83 -24.54 0.67
C GLN A 76 -9.80 -23.97 1.63
N GLN A 77 -8.53 -24.03 1.21
CA GLN A 77 -7.47 -23.26 1.83
C GLN A 77 -7.93 -21.80 1.89
N PRO A 78 -7.91 -21.15 3.06
CA PRO A 78 -8.47 -19.83 3.23
C PRO A 78 -7.89 -18.92 2.15
N THR A 79 -8.75 -18.42 1.27
CA THR A 79 -8.40 -17.40 0.29
C THR A 79 -8.02 -16.19 1.11
N GLN A 80 -6.74 -16.07 1.43
CA GLN A 80 -6.24 -15.00 2.28
C GLN A 80 -6.58 -13.70 1.57
N ALA A 81 -7.63 -13.02 2.05
CA ALA A 81 -7.88 -11.63 1.75
C ALA A 81 -6.56 -10.93 2.05
N ARG A 82 -5.82 -10.58 0.99
CA ARG A 82 -4.44 -10.12 1.12
C ARG A 82 -4.53 -8.68 1.61
N THR A 83 -4.69 -8.52 2.92
CA THR A 83 -4.67 -7.21 3.57
C THR A 83 -3.31 -6.59 3.28
N ALA A 84 -3.28 -5.64 2.36
CA ALA A 84 -2.05 -4.97 1.95
C ALA A 84 -1.54 -4.17 3.15
N LYS A 85 -0.52 -4.69 3.84
CA LYS A 85 0.15 -3.97 4.92
C LYS A 85 1.06 -2.91 4.31
N ALA A 86 0.84 -1.65 4.66
CA ALA A 86 1.65 -0.51 4.26
C ALA A 86 3.02 -0.53 4.95
N LEU A 87 3.97 -1.31 4.42
CA LEU A 87 5.34 -1.38 4.93
C LEU A 87 6.20 -0.17 4.55
N TYR A 88 5.71 0.75 3.71
CA TYR A 88 6.44 1.93 3.24
C TYR A 88 6.65 3.01 4.30
N ALA A 89 5.97 2.93 5.45
CA ALA A 89 6.11 3.92 6.52
C ALA A 89 7.54 3.97 7.09
N TRP A 90 8.20 2.80 7.22
CA TRP A 90 9.56 2.68 7.72
C TRP A 90 10.63 3.32 6.84
N PRO A 91 10.74 3.00 5.54
CA PRO A 91 11.72 3.65 4.67
C PRO A 91 11.47 5.16 4.53
N LEU A 92 10.20 5.60 4.54
CA LEU A 92 9.85 7.02 4.48
C LEU A 92 10.29 7.76 5.76
N ALA A 93 10.01 7.20 6.93
CA ALA A 93 10.44 7.78 8.20
C ALA A 93 11.97 7.86 8.29
N LEU A 94 12.69 6.83 7.83
CA LEU A 94 14.16 6.82 7.79
C LEU A 94 14.71 7.93 6.87
N ALA A 95 14.16 8.06 5.65
CA ALA A 95 14.58 9.10 4.70
C ALA A 95 14.35 10.51 5.26
N LEU A 96 13.20 10.72 5.92
CA LEU A 96 12.83 11.99 6.52
C LEU A 96 13.77 12.33 7.70
N LEU A 97 14.09 11.36 8.56
CA LEU A 97 15.04 11.53 9.65
C LEU A 97 16.44 11.86 9.14
N LEU A 98 16.94 11.14 8.13
CA LEU A 98 18.23 11.41 7.51
C LEU A 98 18.29 12.81 6.87
N SER A 99 17.20 13.24 6.23
CA SER A 99 17.09 14.59 5.67
C SER A 99 17.21 15.67 6.75
N VAL A 100 16.47 15.53 7.86
CA VAL A 100 16.56 16.46 8.99
C VAL A 100 17.95 16.46 9.62
N LEU A 101 18.55 15.28 9.82
CA LEU A 101 19.88 15.14 10.40
C LEU A 101 20.95 15.78 9.51
N LEU A 102 20.82 15.66 8.18
CA LEU A 102 21.71 16.31 7.22
C LEU A 102 21.56 17.83 7.24
N VAL A 103 20.33 18.35 7.31
CA VAL A 103 20.08 19.79 7.44
C VAL A 103 20.68 20.31 8.74
N LEU A 104 20.48 19.64 9.87
CA LEU A 104 21.11 20.01 11.14
C LEU A 104 22.65 19.93 11.06
N ALA A 105 23.20 18.93 10.37
CA ALA A 105 24.65 18.80 10.20
C ALA A 105 25.26 19.91 9.32
N VAL A 106 24.52 20.38 8.30
CA VAL A 106 24.95 21.41 7.34
C VAL A 106 24.72 22.82 7.86
N GLN A 107 23.61 23.04 8.56
CA GLN A 107 23.20 24.38 9.01
C GLN A 107 23.77 24.76 10.38
N TRP A 108 24.38 23.83 11.12
CA TRP A 108 25.09 24.13 12.38
C TRP A 108 26.57 24.43 12.11
N PRO A 109 27.02 25.69 12.23
CA PRO A 109 28.37 26.10 11.86
C PRO A 109 29.46 25.64 12.85
N ASP A 110 29.10 25.19 14.06
CA ASP A 110 30.03 24.73 15.11
C ASP A 110 29.92 23.22 15.42
N ASN A 111 29.92 22.39 14.38
CA ASN A 111 30.05 20.94 14.58
C ASN A 111 31.51 20.56 14.90
N LEU A 112 31.76 20.17 16.16
CA LEU A 112 33.02 19.55 16.65
C LEU A 112 33.56 18.44 15.72
N LEU A 113 32.65 17.71 15.05
CA LEU A 113 32.97 16.66 14.09
C LEU A 113 33.60 17.21 12.80
N HIS A 114 33.20 18.39 12.34
CA HIS A 114 33.79 19.03 11.18
C HIS A 114 35.25 19.46 11.46
N ARG A 115 35.56 19.79 12.72
CA ARG A 115 36.92 20.11 13.20
C ARG A 115 37.83 18.88 13.27
N MET A 116 37.30 17.69 13.56
CA MET A 116 38.09 16.44 13.55
C MET A 116 38.28 15.87 12.14
N LEU A 117 37.27 15.96 11.27
CA LEU A 117 37.31 15.35 9.93
C LEU A 117 37.95 16.25 8.85
N ARG A 118 38.02 17.56 9.06
CA ARG A 118 38.86 18.46 8.26
C ARG A 118 40.04 18.95 9.09
N LYS A 119 41.02 18.08 9.33
CA LYS A 119 42.40 18.56 9.35
C LYS A 119 42.76 18.90 7.91
N PRO A 120 42.96 20.18 7.52
CA PRO A 120 43.72 20.44 6.32
C PRO A 120 45.11 19.89 6.61
N ARG A 121 45.42 18.73 6.04
CA ARG A 121 46.79 18.23 6.00
C ARG A 121 47.56 19.25 5.18
N PHE A 122 48.20 20.15 5.92
CA PHE A 122 49.20 21.11 5.48
C PHE A 122 50.13 20.41 4.49
N LEU A 123 49.83 20.53 3.20
CA LEU A 123 50.78 20.34 2.12
C LEU A 123 50.98 21.72 1.54
N GLN A 124 51.71 22.55 2.29
CA GLN A 124 52.62 23.50 1.67
C GLN A 124 53.88 22.72 1.27
N PRO A 125 54.11 22.45 -0.01
CA PRO A 125 55.46 22.38 -0.52
C PRO A 125 55.80 23.76 -1.10
N HIS A 126 56.50 24.58 -0.33
CA HIS A 126 57.13 25.80 -0.84
C HIS A 126 58.28 25.39 -1.78
N PRO A 127 58.25 25.65 -3.10
CA PRO A 127 59.35 25.31 -3.97
C PRO A 127 60.37 26.45 -4.01
N GLU A 128 61.06 26.69 -2.88
CA GLU A 128 62.24 27.57 -2.75
C GLU A 128 63.41 27.14 -3.69
N TRP A 129 63.36 25.94 -4.25
CA TRP A 129 64.41 25.38 -5.11
C TRP A 129 64.63 26.18 -6.40
N ARG A 130 63.62 26.89 -6.89
CA ARG A 130 63.73 27.75 -8.09
C ARG A 130 64.61 28.98 -7.86
N GLN A 131 64.71 29.47 -6.61
CA GLN A 131 65.55 30.61 -6.27
C GLN A 131 67.02 30.22 -6.03
N ARG A 132 67.29 28.97 -5.64
CA ARG A 132 68.67 28.47 -5.46
C ARG A 132 69.40 28.28 -6.79
N LEU A 133 68.69 27.88 -7.86
CA LEU A 133 69.32 27.63 -9.17
C LEU A 133 69.74 28.92 -9.90
N LYS A 134 69.12 30.08 -9.63
CA LYS A 134 69.53 31.35 -10.22
C LYS A 134 70.88 31.86 -9.68
N ARG A 135 71.28 31.46 -8.47
CA ARG A 135 72.56 31.86 -7.87
C ARG A 135 73.78 31.17 -8.49
N LEU A 136 73.61 30.03 -9.16
CA LEU A 136 74.72 29.27 -9.76
C LEU A 136 75.05 29.66 -11.21
N ARG A 137 74.24 30.52 -11.86
CA ARG A 137 74.48 30.92 -13.27
C ARG A 137 75.25 32.22 -13.47
N LEU A 138 75.66 32.93 -12.41
CA LEU A 138 76.32 34.23 -12.52
C LEU A 138 77.83 34.23 -12.23
N ARG A 139 78.49 33.07 -12.18
CA ARG A 139 79.94 32.98 -11.89
C ARG A 139 80.78 32.33 -12.98
N ARG A 140 80.34 32.39 -14.24
CA ARG A 140 81.16 31.96 -15.39
C ARG A 140 81.00 32.93 -16.58
N ARG A 141 81.44 34.17 -16.36
CA ARG A 141 81.77 35.11 -17.44
C ARG A 141 82.86 36.07 -16.95
N ARG A 142 84.09 35.57 -16.90
CA ARG A 142 85.33 36.30 -17.15
C ARG A 142 86.27 35.34 -17.82
#